data_AF-A0A127EYC7-F1
#
_entry.id   AF-A0A127EYC7-F1
#
_cell.length_a   1.000
_cell.length_b   1.000
_cell.length_c   1.000
_cell.angle_alpha   90.00
_cell.angle_beta   90.00
_cell.angle_gamma   90.00
#
_symmetry.space_group_name_H-M   'P 1'
#
loop_
_entity.id
_entity.type
_entity.pdbx_description
1 polymer ?
#
loop_
_entity_poly.entity_id
_entity_poly.type
_entity_poly.pdbx_seq_one_letter_code
_entity_poly.pdbx_strand_id
1 'polypeptide(L)'
;MAGRYKVMLLRVAFQYEIEKTASAIPRIVTAVKRWCRPAMHSKRMVGFVILTEETSEQLMDRLRPTLESITAIENYWCHTILNDVVGRERNMDPLTFYVGEAWQELRKRNDPKYVRKPERAETLVVGYMKDFDSRTAVKMGIKGRRMWQKPESADR
;
A
#
# COMPACT_ATOMS: atom_id res chain seq x y z
N MET A 1 6.23 -9.12 15.12
CA MET A 1 5.03 -8.51 14.48
C MET A 1 5.44 -8.10 13.07
N ALA A 2 4.82 -8.65 12.03
CA ALA A 2 5.02 -8.14 10.68
C ALA A 2 4.47 -6.71 10.62
N GLY A 3 5.30 -5.74 10.24
CA GLY A 3 4.88 -4.34 10.10
C GLY A 3 3.73 -4.21 9.10
N ARG A 4 2.81 -3.28 9.36
CA ARG A 4 1.62 -3.03 8.52
C ARG A 4 2.00 -2.68 7.08
N TYR A 5 3.02 -1.83 6.93
CA TYR A 5 3.59 -1.45 5.64
C TYR A 5 4.78 -2.32 5.24
N LYS A 6 4.94 -2.51 3.93
CA LYS A 6 6.02 -3.26 3.27
C LYS A 6 6.58 -2.44 2.11
N VAL A 7 7.87 -2.58 1.84
CA VAL A 7 8.51 -2.03 0.64
C VAL A 7 8.58 -3.12 -0.42
N MET A 8 8.03 -2.81 -1.60
CA MET A 8 7.99 -3.70 -2.75
C MET A 8 8.82 -3.12 -3.90
N LEU A 9 9.44 -4.00 -4.67
CA LEU A 9 10.06 -3.68 -5.94
C LEU A 9 9.26 -4.34 -7.06
N LEU A 10 8.62 -3.54 -7.90
CA LEU A 10 8.00 -3.98 -9.15
C LEU A 10 8.99 -3.75 -10.29
N ARG A 11 9.43 -4.82 -10.95
CA ARG A 11 10.24 -4.77 -12.18
C ARG A 11 9.35 -5.05 -13.36
N VAL A 12 9.41 -4.18 -14.37
CA VAL A 12 8.64 -4.30 -15.61
C VAL A 12 9.62 -4.35 -16.77
N ALA A 13 9.62 -5.45 -17.52
CA ALA A 13 10.35 -5.61 -18.77
C ALA A 13 9.46 -5.20 -19.95
N PHE A 14 10.02 -4.46 -20.88
CA PHE A 14 9.36 -3.96 -22.07
C PHE A 14 9.93 -4.63 -23.32
N GLN A 15 9.06 -4.87 -24.30
CA GLN A 15 9.45 -5.41 -25.61
C GLN A 15 10.37 -4.44 -26.36
N TYR A 16 10.10 -3.14 -26.21
CA TYR A 16 10.84 -2.06 -26.87
C TYR A 16 11.65 -1.24 -25.86
N GLU A 17 12.54 -0.42 -26.40
CA GLU A 17 13.33 0.51 -25.60
C GLU A 17 12.44 1.53 -24.90
N ILE A 18 12.85 1.97 -23.71
CA ILE A 18 12.04 2.83 -22.84
C ILE A 18 11.60 4.12 -23.51
N GLU A 19 12.43 4.68 -24.38
CA GLU A 19 12.11 5.87 -25.18
C GLU A 19 10.83 5.69 -25.98
N LYS A 20 10.56 4.47 -26.46
CA LYS A 20 9.35 4.11 -27.22
C LYS A 20 8.19 3.68 -26.32
N THR A 21 8.44 3.38 -25.04
CA THR A 21 7.44 2.91 -24.08
C THR A 21 7.21 3.87 -22.91
N ALA A 22 7.74 5.10 -23.00
CA ALA A 22 7.70 6.09 -21.93
C ALA A 22 6.28 6.41 -21.43
N SER A 23 5.27 6.31 -22.29
CA SER A 23 3.86 6.51 -21.94
C SER A 23 3.29 5.44 -20.99
N ALA A 24 3.93 4.27 -20.90
CA ALA A 24 3.53 3.20 -19.99
C ALA A 24 3.89 3.52 -18.52
N ILE A 25 5.00 4.21 -18.28
CA ILE A 25 5.48 4.55 -16.94
C ILE A 25 4.43 5.33 -16.12
N PRO A 26 3.87 6.47 -16.59
CA PRO A 26 2.86 7.20 -15.82
C PRO A 26 1.57 6.38 -15.63
N ARG A 27 1.20 5.51 -16.58
CA ARG A 27 0.05 4.60 -16.42
C ARG A 27 0.27 3.63 -15.26
N ILE A 28 1.46 3.05 -15.16
CA ILE A 28 1.83 2.14 -14.05
C ILE A 28 1.81 2.91 -12.73
N VAL A 29 2.47 4.08 -12.66
CA VAL A 29 2.51 4.90 -11.43
C VAL A 29 1.10 5.27 -10.97
N THR A 30 0.22 5.66 -11.90
CA THR A 30 -1.18 6.00 -11.61
C THR A 30 -1.97 4.80 -11.10
N ALA A 31 -1.75 3.61 -11.67
CA ALA A 31 -2.43 2.38 -11.25
C ALA A 31 -2.05 1.95 -9.83
N VAL A 32 -0.82 2.26 -9.40
CA VAL A 32 -0.35 1.90 -8.06
C VAL A 32 -1.15 2.60 -6.97
N LYS A 33 -1.57 3.87 -7.15
CA LYS A 33 -2.37 4.66 -6.18
C LYS A 33 -1.79 4.67 -4.75
N ARG A 34 -0.48 4.52 -4.64
CA ARG A 34 0.29 4.48 -3.39
C ARG A 34 1.58 5.26 -3.62
N TRP A 35 2.37 5.41 -2.55
CA TRP A 35 3.72 5.94 -2.69
C TRP A 35 4.51 4.99 -3.61
N CYS A 36 4.92 5.52 -4.75
CA CYS A 36 5.53 4.78 -5.85
C CYS A 36 6.55 5.69 -6.54
N ARG A 37 7.78 5.21 -6.70
CA ARG A 37 8.86 5.92 -7.37
C ARG A 37 9.48 5.04 -8.45
N PRO A 38 9.55 5.50 -9.72
CA PRO A 38 10.42 4.85 -10.70
C PRO A 38 11.87 5.05 -10.23
N ALA A 39 12.58 3.95 -10.01
CA ALA A 39 13.82 3.94 -9.25
C ALA A 39 14.97 3.27 -9.99
N MET A 40 14.71 2.58 -11.08
CA MET A 40 15.75 1.97 -11.91
C MET A 40 15.26 1.98 -13.34
N HIS A 41 16.15 2.23 -14.29
CA HIS A 41 15.87 1.87 -15.66
C HIS A 41 17.09 1.26 -16.34
N SER A 42 16.85 0.26 -17.17
CA SER A 42 17.81 -0.23 -18.17
C SER A 42 17.30 0.18 -19.56
N LYS A 43 17.87 -0.35 -20.63
CA LYS A 43 17.37 -0.09 -21.98
C LYS A 43 15.92 -0.54 -22.19
N ARG A 44 15.49 -1.60 -21.48
CA ARG A 44 14.17 -2.27 -21.65
C ARG A 44 13.49 -2.65 -20.34
N MET A 45 13.96 -2.18 -19.19
CA MET A 45 13.36 -2.53 -17.91
C MET A 45 13.23 -1.30 -17.03
N VAL A 46 12.12 -1.17 -16.32
CA VAL A 46 11.94 -0.15 -15.27
C VAL A 46 11.63 -0.84 -13.95
N GLY A 47 12.32 -0.41 -12.90
CA GLY A 47 12.02 -0.78 -11.52
C GLY A 47 11.24 0.33 -10.82
N PHE A 48 10.20 -0.04 -10.08
CA PHE A 48 9.39 0.85 -9.26
C PHE A 48 9.50 0.41 -7.80
N VAL A 49 9.85 1.34 -6.92
CA VAL A 49 9.79 1.12 -5.46
C VAL A 49 8.43 1.57 -4.97
N ILE A 50 7.71 0.69 -4.29
CA ILE A 50 6.33 0.87 -3.85
C ILE A 50 6.26 0.63 -2.35
N LEU A 51 5.62 1.55 -1.62
CA LEU A 51 5.29 1.38 -0.20
C LEU A 51 3.80 1.09 -0.07
N THR A 52 3.44 -0.12 0.38
CA THR A 52 2.05 -0.58 0.45
C THR A 52 1.80 -1.42 1.72
N GLU A 53 0.53 -1.61 2.06
CA GLU A 53 0.09 -2.54 3.12
C GLU A 53 -0.14 -3.95 2.57
N GLU A 54 -0.30 -4.06 1.25
CA GLU A 54 -0.61 -5.29 0.51
C GLU A 54 0.54 -6.32 0.59
N THR A 55 0.23 -7.59 0.42
CA THR A 55 1.22 -8.60 0.02
C THR A 55 1.59 -8.41 -1.46
N SER A 56 2.68 -9.04 -1.91
CA SER A 56 3.05 -9.03 -3.33
C SER A 56 1.92 -9.58 -4.20
N GLU A 57 1.29 -10.69 -3.79
CA GLU A 57 0.15 -11.29 -4.50
C GLU A 57 -1.04 -10.32 -4.60
N GLN A 58 -1.48 -9.73 -3.49
CA GLN A 58 -2.59 -8.77 -3.47
C GLN A 58 -2.32 -7.55 -4.36
N LEU A 59 -1.11 -6.99 -4.29
CA LEU A 59 -0.69 -5.88 -5.13
C LEU A 59 -0.71 -6.28 -6.61
N MET A 60 -0.22 -7.47 -6.92
CA MET A 60 -0.17 -7.95 -8.31
C MET A 60 -1.55 -8.26 -8.86
N ASP A 61 -2.44 -8.89 -8.11
CA ASP A 61 -3.80 -9.16 -8.58
C ASP A 61 -4.57 -7.87 -8.87
N ARG A 62 -4.33 -6.82 -8.07
CA ARG A 62 -4.90 -5.49 -8.33
C ARG A 62 -4.29 -4.80 -9.56
N LEU A 63 -2.97 -4.92 -9.76
CA LEU A 63 -2.27 -4.26 -10.86
C LEU A 63 -2.37 -5.00 -12.20
N ARG A 64 -2.56 -6.32 -12.16
CA ARG A 64 -2.55 -7.24 -13.30
C ARG A 64 -3.42 -6.76 -14.46
N PRO A 65 -4.69 -6.35 -14.28
CA PRO A 65 -5.51 -5.85 -15.39
C PRO A 65 -4.90 -4.64 -16.10
N THR A 66 -4.26 -3.74 -15.34
CA THR A 66 -3.60 -2.57 -15.94
C THR A 66 -2.32 -2.96 -16.65
N LEU A 67 -1.49 -3.82 -16.05
CA LEU A 67 -0.23 -4.26 -16.65
C LEU A 67 -0.48 -5.04 -17.95
N GLU A 68 -1.45 -5.93 -17.96
CA GLU A 68 -1.84 -6.72 -19.15
C GLU A 68 -2.48 -5.86 -20.25
N SER A 69 -3.10 -4.72 -19.90
CA SER A 69 -3.60 -3.74 -20.89
C SER A 69 -2.50 -2.96 -21.60
N ILE A 70 -1.24 -3.04 -21.14
CA ILE A 70 -0.10 -2.34 -21.74
C ILE A 70 0.63 -3.33 -22.62
N THR A 71 0.32 -3.31 -23.92
CA THR A 71 0.87 -4.25 -24.92
C THR A 71 2.39 -4.25 -25.04
N ALA A 72 3.04 -3.14 -24.64
CA ALA A 72 4.50 -3.02 -24.67
C ALA A 72 5.21 -3.77 -23.54
N ILE A 73 4.50 -4.23 -22.51
CA ILE A 73 5.08 -5.02 -21.41
C ILE A 73 5.28 -6.46 -21.87
N GLU A 74 6.50 -6.96 -21.73
CA GLU A 74 6.86 -8.34 -22.00
C GLU A 74 6.64 -9.21 -20.77
N ASN A 75 7.10 -8.75 -19.61
CA ASN A 75 6.99 -9.48 -18.35
C ASN A 75 7.10 -8.54 -17.14
N TYR A 76 6.69 -9.01 -15.97
CA TYR A 76 6.82 -8.27 -14.72
C TYR A 76 7.07 -9.18 -13.52
N TRP A 77 7.77 -8.64 -12.52
CA TRP A 77 8.04 -9.33 -11.25
C TRP A 77 7.82 -8.38 -10.09
N CYS A 78 7.26 -8.88 -8.99
CA CYS A 78 7.10 -8.12 -7.77
C CYS A 78 7.73 -8.87 -6.60
N HIS A 79 8.61 -8.17 -5.88
CA HIS A 79 9.31 -8.72 -4.72
C HIS A 79 9.12 -7.81 -3.51
N THR A 80 8.94 -8.40 -2.33
CA THR A 80 9.21 -7.67 -1.09
C THR A 80 10.71 -7.55 -0.93
N ILE A 81 11.20 -6.32 -0.70
CA ILE A 81 12.64 -6.05 -0.61
C ILE A 81 13.02 -5.58 0.79
N LEU A 82 14.24 -5.93 1.22
CA LEU A 82 14.84 -5.47 2.47
C LEU A 82 15.61 -4.15 2.24
N ASN A 83 16.11 -3.56 3.33
CA ASN A 83 16.90 -2.32 3.29
C ASN A 83 18.40 -2.62 3.13
N ASP A 84 18.74 -3.51 2.21
CA ASP A 84 20.09 -4.05 1.97
C ASP A 84 20.45 -4.06 0.48
N VAL A 85 19.71 -3.30 -0.33
CA VAL A 85 19.99 -3.16 -1.76
C VAL A 85 21.32 -2.45 -1.95
N VAL A 86 22.20 -3.04 -2.77
CA VAL A 86 23.51 -2.47 -3.11
C VAL A 86 23.58 -2.24 -4.61
N GLY A 87 23.70 -0.96 -5.00
CA GLY A 87 24.03 -0.55 -6.37
C GLY A 87 25.52 -0.29 -6.56
N ARG A 88 25.98 -0.28 -7.81
CA ARG A 88 27.36 0.05 -8.19
C ARG A 88 27.81 1.39 -7.60
N GLU A 89 26.96 2.40 -7.75
CA GLU A 89 27.22 3.78 -7.31
C GLU A 89 26.64 4.07 -5.92
N ARG A 90 26.30 3.02 -5.14
CA ARG A 90 25.69 3.12 -3.80
C ARG A 90 24.49 4.07 -3.79
N ASN A 91 24.54 5.15 -3.01
CA ASN A 91 23.43 6.10 -2.84
C ASN A 91 23.21 7.04 -4.04
N MET A 92 24.09 7.06 -5.04
CA MET A 92 23.84 7.78 -6.28
C MET A 92 23.01 6.94 -7.27
N ASP A 93 22.91 5.63 -7.01
CA ASP A 93 21.99 4.77 -7.74
C ASP A 93 20.55 5.06 -7.27
N PRO A 94 19.63 5.44 -8.18
CA PRO A 94 18.27 5.83 -7.78
C PRO A 94 17.49 4.70 -7.10
N LEU A 95 17.82 3.43 -7.35
CA LEU A 95 17.17 2.30 -6.71
C LEU A 95 17.56 2.25 -5.25
N THR A 96 18.86 2.28 -4.99
CA THR A 96 19.39 2.28 -3.61
C THR A 96 18.85 3.47 -2.83
N PHE A 97 18.82 4.66 -3.45
CA PHE A 97 18.28 5.87 -2.84
C PHE A 97 16.78 5.74 -2.49
N TYR A 98 15.92 5.39 -3.45
CA TYR A 98 14.48 5.32 -3.21
C TYR A 98 14.06 4.16 -2.32
N VAL A 99 14.83 3.08 -2.29
CA VAL A 99 14.64 2.01 -1.29
C VAL A 99 14.91 2.54 0.11
N GLY A 100 16.01 3.29 0.29
CA GLY A 100 16.31 3.97 1.56
C GLY A 100 15.20 4.92 1.99
N GLU A 101 14.70 5.77 1.08
CA GLU A 101 13.57 6.66 1.35
C GLU A 101 12.29 5.90 1.70
N ALA A 102 11.96 4.84 0.96
CA ALA A 102 10.77 4.03 1.22
C ALA A 102 10.82 3.38 2.61
N TRP A 103 11.99 2.93 3.05
CA TRP A 103 12.19 2.37 4.38
C TRP A 103 12.14 3.43 5.48
N GLN A 104 12.60 4.65 5.23
CA GLN A 104 12.40 5.77 6.16
C GLN A 104 10.92 6.12 6.30
N GLU A 105 10.18 6.19 5.18
CA GLU A 105 8.74 6.42 5.19
C GLU A 105 7.97 5.28 5.87
N LEU A 106 8.37 4.02 5.65
CA LEU A 106 7.83 2.86 6.35
C LEU A 106 8.01 3.00 7.86
N ARG A 107 9.22 3.39 8.32
CA ARG A 107 9.50 3.61 9.75
C ARG A 107 8.62 4.70 10.35
N LYS A 108 8.47 5.84 9.65
CA LYS A 108 7.58 6.93 10.09
C LYS A 108 6.12 6.48 10.21
N ARG A 109 5.63 5.71 9.22
CA ARG A 109 4.23 5.22 9.21
C ARG A 109 3.95 4.12 10.23
N ASN A 110 4.97 3.35 10.59
CA ASN A 110 4.88 2.31 11.61
C ASN A 110 5.24 2.81 13.03
N ASP A 111 5.71 4.05 13.19
CA ASP A 111 6.03 4.60 14.51
C ASP A 111 4.73 4.68 15.36
N PRO A 112 4.71 4.05 16.54
CA PRO A 112 3.56 4.08 17.45
C PRO A 112 3.05 5.48 17.83
N LYS A 113 3.86 6.52 17.62
CA LYS A 113 3.45 7.92 17.81
C LYS A 113 2.45 8.41 16.75
N TYR A 114 2.53 7.87 15.53
CA TYR A 114 1.66 8.24 14.40
C TYR A 114 0.58 7.20 14.11
N VAL A 115 0.72 5.99 14.65
CA VAL A 115 -0.36 4.99 14.65
C VAL A 115 -1.34 5.36 15.75
N ARG A 116 -2.57 5.74 15.36
CA ARG A 116 -3.67 6.04 16.29
C ARG A 116 -3.79 4.88 17.29
N LYS A 117 -3.41 5.12 18.55
CA LYS A 117 -3.59 4.13 19.61
C LYS A 117 -5.08 3.82 19.67
N PRO A 118 -5.51 2.54 19.59
CA PRO A 118 -6.91 2.22 19.79
C PRO A 118 -7.30 2.78 21.17
N GLU A 119 -8.35 3.59 21.21
CA GLU A 119 -8.88 4.08 22.48
C GLU A 119 -9.22 2.84 23.33
N ARG A 120 -8.88 2.87 24.62
CA ARG A 120 -9.01 1.72 25.56
C ARG A 120 -10.39 1.04 25.54
N ALA A 121 -11.42 1.71 25.05
CA ALA A 121 -12.75 1.15 24.85
C ALA A 121 -12.79 0.03 23.79
N GLU A 122 -12.03 0.13 22.69
CA GLU A 122 -12.04 -0.88 21.61
C GLU A 122 -11.36 -2.18 22.03
N THR A 123 -10.35 -2.10 22.91
CA THR A 123 -9.61 -3.29 23.39
C THR A 123 -10.45 -4.14 24.34
N LEU A 124 -11.33 -3.53 25.12
CA LEU A 124 -12.30 -4.26 25.96
C LEU A 124 -13.41 -4.92 25.13
N VAL A 125 -13.86 -4.28 24.04
CA VAL A 125 -14.97 -4.79 23.23
C VAL A 125 -14.58 -6.05 22.45
N VAL A 126 -13.35 -6.14 21.93
CA VAL A 126 -12.91 -7.31 21.13
C VAL A 126 -12.67 -8.55 22.00
N GLY A 127 -12.29 -8.39 23.28
CA GLY A 127 -12.07 -9.51 24.20
C GLY A 127 -13.36 -10.19 24.70
N TYR A 128 -14.48 -9.44 24.77
CA TYR A 128 -15.73 -9.92 25.37
C TYR A 128 -16.85 -10.22 24.36
N MET A 129 -16.72 -9.86 23.08
CA MET A 129 -17.75 -10.09 22.06
C MET A 129 -17.71 -11.47 21.39
N LYS A 130 -16.91 -12.43 21.87
CA LYS A 130 -16.96 -13.78 21.30
C LYS A 130 -18.16 -14.61 21.79
N ASP A 131 -18.74 -14.28 22.94
CA ASP A 131 -19.83 -15.06 23.56
C ASP A 131 -20.97 -14.19 24.14
N PHE A 132 -21.25 -13.01 23.59
CA PHE A 132 -22.30 -12.16 24.14
C PHE A 132 -23.65 -12.38 23.47
N ASP A 133 -24.44 -13.25 24.09
CA ASP A 133 -25.83 -13.52 23.74
C ASP A 133 -26.67 -12.23 23.86
N SER A 134 -27.44 -11.96 22.81
CA SER A 134 -28.20 -10.72 22.55
C SER A 134 -29.12 -10.26 23.69
N ARG A 135 -29.53 -11.19 24.58
CA ARG A 135 -30.43 -10.93 25.72
C ARG A 135 -29.73 -10.30 26.92
N THR A 136 -28.41 -10.43 27.04
CA THR A 136 -27.64 -9.94 28.20
C THR A 136 -27.33 -8.44 28.10
N ALA A 137 -27.29 -7.90 26.87
CA ALA A 137 -27.01 -6.48 26.61
C ALA A 137 -28.10 -5.54 27.15
N VAL A 138 -29.36 -5.99 27.14
CA VAL A 138 -30.51 -5.22 27.63
C VAL A 138 -30.54 -5.13 29.16
N LYS A 139 -30.07 -6.17 29.87
CA LYS A 139 -29.99 -6.17 31.35
C LYS A 139 -28.88 -5.27 31.90
N MET A 140 -27.83 -5.02 31.13
CA MET A 140 -26.65 -4.24 31.57
C MET A 140 -26.76 -2.73 31.31
N GLY A 141 -27.93 -2.22 30.91
CA GLY A 141 -28.15 -0.77 30.76
C GLY A 141 -27.34 -0.09 29.65
N ILE A 142 -26.78 -0.86 28.71
CA ILE A 142 -26.06 -0.32 27.56
C ILE A 142 -27.08 0.31 26.62
N LYS A 143 -27.28 1.62 26.73
CA LYS A 143 -28.07 2.41 25.78
C LYS A 143 -27.41 2.30 24.41
N GLY A 144 -28.09 1.66 23.46
CA GLY A 144 -27.68 1.65 22.06
C GLY A 144 -27.39 3.05 21.55
N ARG A 145 -26.34 3.18 20.72
CA ARG A 145 -25.99 4.43 20.03
C ARG A 145 -27.25 5.03 19.39
N ARG A 146 -27.57 6.29 19.71
CA ARG A 146 -28.60 7.06 19.01
C ARG A 146 -28.27 7.05 17.52
N MET A 147 -29.18 6.54 16.70
CA MET A 147 -29.11 6.71 15.25
C MET A 147 -29.15 8.21 14.95
N TRP A 148 -28.17 8.66 14.19
CA TRP A 148 -28.14 10.00 13.63
C TRP A 148 -29.33 10.14 12.65
N GLN A 149 -30.27 11.03 12.96
CA GLN A 149 -31.33 11.39 12.02
C GLN A 149 -30.77 12.42 11.03
N LYS A 150 -31.02 12.16 9.75
CA LYS A 150 -30.67 13.04 8.63
C LYS A 150 -31.46 14.35 8.79
N PRO A 151 -30.85 15.54 8.68
CA PRO A 151 -31.61 16.79 8.70
C PRO A 151 -32.54 16.84 7.50
N GLU A 152 -33.81 17.15 7.74
CA GLU A 152 -34.80 17.41 6.69
C GLU A 152 -34.33 18.56 5.79
N SER A 153 -34.46 18.35 4.49
CA SER A 153 -34.25 19.37 3.47
C SER A 153 -35.20 20.54 3.73
N ALA A 154 -34.63 21.70 4.07
CA ALA A 154 -35.38 22.94 4.10
C ALA A 154 -35.68 23.37 2.65
N ASP A 155 -36.93 23.22 2.25
CA ASP A 155 -37.51 23.93 1.12
C ASP A 155 -37.38 25.45 1.35
N ARG A 156 -36.79 26.14 0.36
CA ARG A 156 -37.16 27.47 -0.11
C ARG A 156 -36.36 27.84 -1.36
#